data_AF-A0A7C1M411-F1
#
_entry.id   AF-A0A7C1M411-F1
#
_cell.length_a   1.000
_cell.length_b   1.000
_cell.length_c   1.000
_cell.angle_alpha   90.00
_cell.angle_beta   90.00
_cell.angle_gamma   90.00
#
_symmetry.space_group_name_H-M   'P 1'
#
loop_
_entity.id
_entity.type
_entity.pdbx_description
1 polymer ?
#
loop_
_entity_poly.entity_id
_entity_poly.type
_entity_poly.pdbx_seq_one_letter_code
_entity_poly.pdbx_strand_id
1 'polypeptide(L)'
;YSVAVTAAWGVTELALADLGLEGSVVVQNGSIDYLEPVNSDFYAICRLPGYEIPERFRKSLARHGKGRLDLTTEVFCGTPNSLPQVDPVAVFQGRFVVQDARSKTTPQL
;
A
#
# COMPACT_ATOMS: atom_id res chain seq x y z
N TYR A 1 -1.93 2.88 -14.14
CA TYR A 1 -0.94 2.46 -13.12
C TYR A 1 -0.87 3.39 -11.91
N SER A 2 -0.73 4.72 -12.06
CA SER A 2 -0.40 5.64 -10.95
C SER A 2 -1.32 5.55 -9.74
N VAL A 3 -2.65 5.54 -9.91
CA VAL A 3 -3.60 5.45 -8.80
C VAL A 3 -3.42 4.17 -7.97
N ALA A 4 -3.14 3.04 -8.62
CA ALA A 4 -2.93 1.78 -7.92
C ALA A 4 -1.64 1.79 -7.09
N VAL A 5 -0.56 2.36 -7.64
CA VAL A 5 0.70 2.56 -6.92
C VAL A 5 0.52 3.51 -5.75
N THR A 6 -0.19 4.62 -5.95
CA THR A 6 -0.46 5.61 -4.89
C THR A 6 -1.27 4.99 -3.75
N ALA A 7 -2.27 4.15 -4.05
CA ALA A 7 -3.03 3.46 -3.01
C ALA A 7 -2.14 2.53 -2.17
N ALA A 8 -1.29 1.72 -2.82
CA ALA A 8 -0.36 0.84 -2.09
C ALA A 8 0.74 1.59 -1.32
N TRP A 9 1.26 2.69 -1.88
CA TRP A 9 2.16 3.59 -1.17
C TRP A 9 1.47 4.17 0.07
N GLY A 10 0.24 4.68 -0.07
CA GLY A 10 -0.56 5.21 1.02
C GLY A 10 -0.83 4.18 2.12
N VAL A 11 -1.14 2.93 1.77
CA VAL A 11 -1.28 1.84 2.75
C VAL A 11 0.04 1.58 3.48
N THR A 12 1.18 1.69 2.81
CA THR A 12 2.49 1.54 3.45
C THR A 12 2.78 2.68 4.44
N GLU A 13 2.47 3.92 4.07
CA GLU A 13 2.58 5.10 4.95
C GLU A 13 1.66 5.00 6.17
N LEU A 14 0.41 4.57 5.96
CA LEU A 14 -0.55 4.33 7.04
C LEU A 14 -0.07 3.23 7.98
N ALA A 15 0.52 2.15 7.45
CA ALA A 15 1.10 1.10 8.27
C ALA A 15 2.28 1.60 9.13
N LEU A 16 3.08 2.55 8.65
CA LEU A 16 4.11 3.19 9.49
C LEU A 16 3.48 4.07 10.57
N ALA A 17 2.47 4.85 10.20
CA ALA A 17 1.75 5.71 11.14
C ALA A 17 1.11 4.91 12.28
N ASP A 18 0.47 3.77 11.98
CA ASP A 18 -0.14 2.86 12.96
C ASP A 18 0.90 2.22 13.90
N LEU A 19 2.15 2.13 13.47
CA LEU A 19 3.28 1.69 14.31
C LEU A 19 3.93 2.84 15.10
N GLY A 20 3.46 4.08 14.95
CA GLY A 20 4.11 5.27 15.53
C GLY A 20 5.46 5.61 14.87
N LEU A 21 5.68 5.15 13.64
CA LEU A 21 6.92 5.31 12.90
C LEU A 21 6.76 6.29 11.74
N GLU A 22 7.87 6.89 11.34
CA GLU A 22 8.06 7.60 10.07
C GLU A 22 9.30 7.05 9.36
N GLY A 23 9.36 7.21 8.04
CA GLY A 23 10.48 6.77 7.21
C GLY A 23 10.25 7.12 5.74
N SER A 24 11.21 6.77 4.88
CA SER A 24 11.07 6.96 3.43
C SER A 24 10.49 5.72 2.78
N VAL A 25 9.32 5.83 2.15
CA VAL A 25 8.70 4.73 1.40
C VAL A 25 9.08 4.83 -0.08
N VAL A 26 9.72 3.78 -0.60
CA VAL A 26 10.16 3.68 -2.00
C VAL A 26 9.47 2.50 -2.68
N VAL A 27 9.01 2.69 -3.91
CA VAL A 27 8.52 1.60 -4.77
C VAL A 27 9.74 0.87 -5.37
N GLN A 28 9.98 -0.38 -4.99
CA GLN A 28 11.12 -1.15 -5.49
C GLN A 28 10.83 -1.76 -6.86
N ASN A 29 9.64 -2.32 -7.03
CA ASN A 29 9.17 -2.87 -8.30
C ASN A 29 7.65 -2.97 -8.30
N GLY A 30 7.08 -3.24 -9.47
CA GLY A 30 5.70 -3.64 -9.59
C GLY A 30 5.28 -3.94 -11.02
N SER A 31 4.16 -4.64 -11.16
CA SER A 31 3.53 -5.06 -12.41
C SER A 31 2.03 -4.81 -12.32
N ILE A 32 1.41 -4.52 -13.46
CA ILE A 32 -0.04 -4.37 -13.56
C ILE A 32 -0.57 -5.20 -14.71
N ASP A 33 -1.64 -5.93 -14.42
CA ASP A 33 -2.43 -6.63 -15.41
C ASP A 33 -3.69 -5.80 -15.66
N TYR A 34 -3.92 -5.43 -16.92
CA TYR A 34 -5.15 -4.78 -17.36
C TYR A 34 -6.06 -5.87 -17.90
N LEU A 35 -7.12 -6.18 -17.15
CA LEU A 35 -8.03 -7.29 -17.43
C LEU A 35 -9.18 -6.84 -18.35
N GLU A 36 -9.70 -5.64 -18.11
CA GLU A 36 -10.80 -5.02 -18.85
C GLU A 36 -10.53 -3.52 -19.06
N PRO A 37 -11.15 -2.87 -20.06
CA PRO A 37 -11.03 -1.43 -20.25
C PRO A 37 -11.61 -0.62 -19.07
N VAL A 38 -10.90 0.43 -18.66
CA VAL A 38 -11.43 1.44 -17.73
C VAL A 38 -12.26 2.44 -18.54
N ASN A 39 -13.58 2.29 -18.53
CA ASN A 39 -14.51 3.02 -19.41
C ASN A 39 -15.40 4.06 -18.68
N SER A 40 -15.21 4.24 -17.38
CA SER A 40 -15.94 5.17 -16.53
C SER A 40 -15.03 5.64 -15.39
N ASP A 41 -15.57 6.48 -14.49
CA ASP A 41 -14.90 6.81 -13.24
C ASP A 41 -14.47 5.53 -12.51
N PHE A 42 -13.32 5.59 -11.85
CA PHE A 42 -12.70 4.41 -11.28
C PHE A 42 -12.10 4.71 -9.91
N TYR A 43 -11.87 3.64 -9.16
CA TYR A 43 -11.23 3.70 -7.85
C TYR A 43 -10.30 2.51 -7.66
N ALA A 44 -9.37 2.66 -6.72
CA ALA A 44 -8.41 1.61 -6.38
C ALA A 44 -8.55 1.23 -4.91
N ILE A 45 -8.43 -0.06 -4.62
CA ILE A 45 -8.40 -0.58 -3.26
C ILE A 45 -7.10 -1.33 -3.05
N CYS A 46 -6.31 -0.87 -2.08
CA CYS A 46 -5.18 -1.61 -1.54
C CYS A 46 -5.49 -1.97 -0.09
N ARG A 47 -5.14 -3.19 0.31
CA ARG A 47 -5.30 -3.68 1.69
C ARG A 47 -4.01 -4.33 2.15
N LEU A 48 -3.76 -4.29 3.46
CA LEU A 48 -2.66 -5.06 4.04
C LEU A 48 -2.93 -6.58 3.86
N PRO A 49 -1.88 -7.40 3.67
CA PRO A 49 -2.03 -8.85 3.61
C PRO A 49 -2.67 -9.37 4.90
N GLY A 50 -3.80 -10.08 4.78
CA GLY A 50 -4.54 -10.56 5.94
C GLY A 50 -5.17 -9.45 6.80
N TYR A 51 -5.30 -8.23 6.26
CA TYR A 51 -5.87 -7.06 6.95
C TYR A 51 -5.08 -6.57 8.18
N GLU A 52 -3.84 -7.03 8.35
CA GLU A 52 -2.99 -6.65 9.47
C GLU A 52 -1.56 -6.34 9.00
N ILE A 53 -0.84 -5.52 9.76
CA ILE A 53 0.57 -5.24 9.48
C ILE A 53 1.40 -6.50 9.74
N PRO A 54 2.06 -7.10 8.72
CA PRO A 54 2.75 -8.37 8.88
C PRO A 54 3.81 -8.34 9.97
N GLU A 55 3.85 -9.36 10.83
CA GLU A 55 4.82 -9.43 11.94
C GLU A 55 6.27 -9.35 11.45
N ARG A 56 6.58 -9.98 10.31
CA ARG A 56 7.92 -9.92 9.68
C ARG A 56 8.33 -8.48 9.33
N PHE A 57 7.37 -7.65 8.92
CA PHE A 57 7.61 -6.26 8.57
C PHE A 57 7.92 -5.46 9.85
N ARG A 58 7.11 -5.63 10.90
CA ARG A 58 7.33 -5.02 12.22
C ARG A 58 8.72 -5.36 12.78
N LYS A 59 9.08 -6.65 12.78
CA LYS A 59 10.40 -7.13 13.26
C LYS A 59 11.55 -6.55 12.43
N SER A 60 11.40 -6.47 11.11
CA SER A 60 12.44 -5.94 10.23
C SER A 60 12.66 -4.44 10.48
N LEU A 61 11.59 -3.66 10.61
CA LEU A 61 11.66 -2.24 10.93
C LEU A 61 12.35 -2.01 12.29
N ALA A 62 11.92 -2.73 13.33
CA ALA A 62 12.49 -2.59 14.67
C ALA A 62 13.98 -2.94 14.73
N ARG A 63 14.43 -3.93 13.95
CA ARG A 63 15.82 -4.39 13.96
C ARG A 63 16.75 -3.59 13.04
N HIS A 64 16.25 -3.12 11.90
CA HIS A 64 17.09 -2.61 10.82
C HIS A 64 16.73 -1.20 10.36
N GLY A 65 15.66 -0.59 10.88
CA GLY A 65 15.11 0.65 10.30
C GLY A 65 14.62 0.47 8.86
N LYS A 66 14.47 -0.78 8.40
CA LYS A 66 14.16 -1.12 7.01
C LYS A 66 13.18 -2.28 6.97
N GLY A 67 12.18 -2.17 6.10
CA GLY A 67 11.14 -3.18 5.95
C GLY A 67 10.61 -3.18 4.53
N ARG A 68 9.90 -4.24 4.14
CA ARG A 68 9.20 -4.31 2.87
C ARG A 68 7.80 -4.89 3.00
N LEU A 69 6.87 -4.37 2.21
CA LEU A 69 5.54 -4.93 2.00
C LEU A 69 5.39 -5.29 0.52
N ASP A 70 4.90 -6.50 0.28
CA ASP A 70 4.37 -6.88 -1.03
C ASP A 70 2.87 -6.63 -0.97
N LEU A 71 2.35 -5.75 -1.82
CA LEU A 71 0.97 -5.28 -1.80
C LEU A 71 0.29 -5.52 -3.15
N THR A 72 -0.98 -5.90 -3.08
CA THR A 72 -1.87 -5.96 -4.23
C THR A 72 -2.85 -4.80 -4.16
N THR A 73 -3.07 -4.14 -5.29
CA THR A 73 -4.10 -3.13 -5.45
C THR A 73 -5.01 -3.49 -6.60
N GLU A 74 -6.31 -3.47 -6.35
CA GLU A 74 -7.34 -3.79 -7.32
C GLU A 74 -7.98 -2.49 -7.80
N VAL A 75 -8.20 -2.36 -9.10
CA VAL A 75 -8.86 -1.21 -9.72
C VAL A 75 -10.24 -1.63 -10.20
N PHE A 76 -11.25 -0.83 -9.92
CA PHE A 76 -12.65 -1.08 -10.27
C PHE A 76 -13.22 0.16 -10.97
N CYS A 77 -14.18 -0.07 -11.87
CA CYS A 77 -14.99 1.00 -12.45
C CYS A 77 -16.27 1.23 -11.61
N GLY A 78 -16.76 2.46 -11.62
CA GLY A 78 -18.00 2.88 -10.94
C GLY A 78 -17.77 3.58 -9.59
N THR A 79 -18.76 3.48 -8.71
CA THR A 79 -18.78 4.18 -7.42
C THR A 79 -17.89 3.48 -6.39
N PRO A 80 -17.04 4.22 -5.64
CA PRO A 80 -16.19 3.65 -4.60
C PRO A 80 -16.95 2.82 -3.56
N ASN A 81 -16.46 1.60 -3.30
CA ASN A 81 -16.95 0.68 -2.28
C ASN A 81 -15.75 -0.07 -1.67
N SER A 82 -15.75 -0.27 -0.35
CA SER A 82 -14.68 -1.00 0.37
C SER A 82 -14.70 -2.51 0.15
N LEU A 83 -15.84 -3.08 -0.27
CA LEU A 83 -16.03 -4.50 -0.58
C LEU A 83 -16.78 -4.66 -1.91
N PRO A 84 -16.11 -4.43 -3.06
CA PRO A 84 -16.71 -4.64 -4.37
C PRO A 84 -17.11 -6.10 -4.55
N GLN A 85 -18.26 -6.32 -5.19
CA GLN A 85 -18.79 -7.66 -5.53
C GLN A 85 -18.65 -7.96 -7.03
N VAL A 86 -17.85 -7.13 -7.72
CA VAL A 86 -17.52 -7.24 -9.14
C VAL A 86 -16.04 -7.51 -9.28
N ASP A 87 -15.64 -8.07 -10.41
CA ASP A 87 -14.23 -8.31 -10.71
C ASP A 87 -13.48 -6.98 -10.96
N PRO A 88 -12.19 -6.91 -10.60
CA PRO A 88 -11.37 -5.74 -10.92
C PRO A 88 -11.11 -5.65 -12.43
N VAL A 89 -11.04 -4.42 -12.93
CA VAL A 89 -10.66 -4.14 -14.34
C VAL A 89 -9.14 -4.10 -14.52
N ALA A 90 -8.38 -3.91 -13.44
CA ALA A 90 -6.93 -4.06 -13.42
C ALA A 90 -6.42 -4.47 -12.04
N VAL A 91 -5.32 -5.20 -12.00
CA VAL A 91 -4.68 -5.65 -10.76
C VAL A 91 -3.21 -5.26 -10.77
N PHE A 92 -2.82 -4.48 -9.78
CA PHE A 92 -1.44 -4.07 -9.53
C PHE A 92 -0.83 -4.92 -8.42
N GLN A 93 0.38 -5.43 -8.64
CA GLN A 93 1.20 -6.09 -7.63
C GLN A 93 2.53 -5.35 -7.52
N GLY A 94 2.92 -4.96 -6.31
CA GLY A 94 4.13 -4.18 -6.11
C GLY A 94 4.83 -4.44 -4.79
N ARG A 95 6.12 -4.12 -4.76
CA ARG A 95 6.93 -4.15 -3.56
C ARG A 95 7.31 -2.75 -3.12
N PHE A 96 6.94 -2.42 -1.89
CA PHE A 96 7.23 -1.16 -1.24
C PHE A 96 8.26 -1.39 -0.15
N VAL A 97 9.32 -0.58 -0.14
CA VAL A 97 10.43 -0.67 0.79
C VAL A 97 10.47 0.60 1.62
N VAL A 98 10.37 0.43 2.93
CA VAL A 98 10.61 1.49 3.90
C VAL A 98 12.09 1.53 4.25
N GLN A 99 12.67 2.73 4.25
CA GLN A 99 14.03 3.02 4.67
C GLN A 99 14.02 4.07 5.79
N ASP A 100 15.08 4.07 6.60
CA ASP A 100 15.30 5.05 7.67
C ASP A 100 14.12 5.17 8.65
N ALA A 101 13.47 4.04 8.94
CA ALA A 101 12.33 3.99 9.83
C ALA A 101 12.74 4.34 11.26
N ARG A 102 12.03 5.29 11.86
CA ARG A 102 12.28 5.83 13.21
C ARG A 102 10.97 6.23 13.87
N SER A 103 10.97 6.34 15.20
CA SER A 103 9.79 6.83 15.93
C SER A 103 9.45 8.26 15.50
N LYS A 104 8.17 8.55 15.30
CA LYS A 104 7.70 9.92 15.07
C LYS A 104 8.09 10.79 16.26
N THR A 105 8.84 11.85 16.02
CA THR A 105 9.10 12.85 17.05
C THR A 105 7.91 13.80 17.05
N THR A 106 7.00 13.66 18.01
CA THR A 106 5.92 14.65 18.20
C THR A 106 6.56 16.02 18.44
N PRO A 107 6.34 17.03 17.58
CA PRO A 107 6.77 18.38 17.91
C PRO A 107 6.01 18.79 19.18
N GLN A 108 6.73 19.17 20.23
CA GLN A 108 6.11 19.84 21.36
C GLN A 108 5.62 21.20 20.84
N LEU A 109 4.29 21.36 20.74
CA LEU A 109 3.62 22.65 20.53
C LEU A 109 3.53 23.40 21.86
#